data_AF-A0A4Y2R4K2-F1
#
_entry.id   AF-A0A4Y2R4K2-F1
#
_cell.length_a   1.000
_cell.length_b   1.000
_cell.length_c   1.000
_cell.angle_alpha   90.00
_cell.angle_beta   90.00
_cell.angle_gamma   90.00
#
_symmetry.space_group_name_H-M   'P 1'
#
loop_
_entity.id
_entity.type
_entity.pdbx_description
1 polymer ?
#
loop_
_entity_poly.entity_id
_entity_poly.type
_entity_poly.pdbx_seq_one_letter_code
_entity_poly.pdbx_strand_id
1 'polypeptide(L)'
;MYKSVSPFAGLWKKIKINITDSQSSIEALRTSRSRSEVVIRAKENFNLAGGQIGIAWVKARAGNPGNELADHHAKLATIQGVEMYLPTPYSCLKYRISKNIIREWGEFWDGSQSESEVLLPASTKNF
;
A
#
# COMPACT_ATOMS: atom_id res chain seq x y z
N MET A 1 -6.68 -47.23 -6.72
CA MET A 1 -7.52 -46.15 -7.29
C MET A 1 -8.22 -45.42 -6.15
N TYR A 2 -7.67 -44.30 -5.67
CA TYR A 2 -8.38 -43.45 -4.71
C TYR A 2 -9.14 -42.39 -5.50
N LYS A 3 -10.47 -42.45 -5.48
CA LYS A 3 -11.30 -41.35 -5.99
C LYS A 3 -11.26 -40.23 -4.94
N SER A 4 -10.48 -39.19 -5.18
CA SER A 4 -10.58 -37.94 -4.42
C SER A 4 -11.88 -37.23 -4.82
N VAL A 5 -12.98 -37.54 -4.14
CA VAL A 5 -14.19 -36.73 -4.26
C VAL A 5 -13.91 -35.43 -3.50
N SER A 6 -13.60 -34.38 -4.25
CA SER A 6 -13.37 -33.05 -3.69
C SER A 6 -14.67 -32.62 -2.98
N PRO A 7 -14.65 -32.26 -1.68
CA PRO A 7 -15.85 -32.00 -0.88
C PRO A 7 -16.66 -30.78 -1.38
N PHE A 8 -16.13 -30.07 -2.37
CA PHE A 8 -16.73 -28.89 -2.95
C PHE A 8 -17.52 -29.16 -4.24
N ALA A 9 -17.58 -30.39 -4.77
CA ALA A 9 -18.13 -30.72 -6.10
C ALA A 9 -19.57 -30.22 -6.37
N GLY A 10 -20.37 -29.91 -5.35
CA GLY A 10 -21.73 -29.36 -5.48
C GLY A 10 -21.88 -27.84 -5.34
N LEU A 11 -20.87 -27.12 -4.85
CA LEU A 11 -21.00 -25.69 -4.45
C LEU A 11 -20.56 -24.69 -5.54
N TRP A 12 -19.78 -25.14 -6.53
CA TRP A 12 -19.19 -24.27 -7.56
C TRP A 12 -20.17 -23.79 -8.62
N LYS A 13 -21.38 -24.36 -8.71
CA LYS A 13 -22.31 -24.02 -9.80
C LYS A 13 -22.90 -22.61 -9.71
N LYS A 14 -22.61 -21.83 -8.65
CA LYS A 14 -23.18 -20.48 -8.47
C LYS A 14 -22.22 -19.39 -7.98
N ILE A 15 -20.95 -19.69 -7.73
CA ILE A 15 -19.99 -18.72 -7.18
C ILE A 15 -18.98 -18.32 -8.27
N LYS A 16 -19.11 -17.10 -8.78
CA LYS A 16 -18.10 -16.45 -9.63
C LYS A 16 -16.95 -16.01 -8.73
N ILE A 17 -15.79 -16.65 -8.84
CA ILE A 17 -14.64 -16.28 -8.00
C ILE A 17 -13.88 -15.15 -8.67
N ASN A 18 -13.72 -14.03 -7.97
CA ASN A 18 -12.84 -12.95 -8.37
C ASN A 18 -11.48 -13.16 -7.70
N ILE A 19 -10.46 -13.34 -8.53
CA ILE A 19 -9.08 -13.60 -8.08
C ILE A 19 -8.36 -12.25 -8.04
N THR A 20 -7.74 -11.92 -6.91
CA THR A 20 -6.90 -10.73 -6.76
C THR A 20 -5.57 -11.09 -6.12
N ASP A 21 -4.51 -10.43 -6.56
CA ASP A 21 -3.16 -10.56 -6.02
C ASP A 21 -2.84 -9.57 -4.90
N SER A 22 -3.68 -8.54 -4.75
CA SER A 22 -3.55 -7.52 -3.73
C SER A 22 -4.17 -7.97 -2.40
N GLN A 23 -3.32 -8.38 -1.46
CA GLN A 23 -3.76 -8.69 -0.09
C GLN A 23 -4.42 -7.48 0.58
N SER A 24 -3.90 -6.28 0.35
CA SER A 24 -4.43 -5.05 0.93
C SER A 24 -5.86 -4.75 0.43
N SER A 25 -6.17 -5.07 -0.82
CA SER A 25 -7.53 -4.94 -1.35
C SER A 25 -8.51 -5.90 -0.67
N ILE A 26 -8.09 -7.14 -0.41
CA ILE A 26 -8.92 -8.14 0.31
C ILE A 26 -9.17 -7.67 1.75
N GLU A 27 -8.14 -7.19 2.43
CA GLU A 27 -8.27 -6.68 3.80
C GLU A 27 -9.19 -5.46 3.85
N ALA A 28 -9.04 -4.52 2.92
CA ALA A 28 -9.91 -3.35 2.81
C ALA A 28 -11.38 -3.75 2.64
N LEU A 29 -11.67 -4.77 1.84
CA LEU A 29 -13.03 -5.31 1.66
C LEU A 29 -13.54 -6.09 2.88
N ARG A 30 -12.65 -6.72 3.65
CA ARG A 30 -13.01 -7.42 4.90
C ARG A 30 -13.30 -6.49 6.06
N THR A 31 -12.76 -5.27 6.04
CA THR A 31 -13.01 -4.31 7.14
C THR A 31 -14.50 -4.05 7.34
N SER A 32 -14.96 -3.91 8.57
CA SER A 32 -16.37 -3.62 8.85
C SER A 32 -16.76 -2.20 8.43
N ARG A 33 -15.85 -1.23 8.65
CA ARG A 33 -16.07 0.18 8.35
C ARG A 33 -14.88 0.75 7.58
N SER A 34 -15.15 1.32 6.41
CA SER A 34 -14.15 2.06 5.61
C SER A 34 -14.61 3.50 5.44
N ARG A 35 -13.65 4.42 5.29
CA ARG A 35 -13.91 5.82 4.92
C ARG A 35 -13.70 6.07 3.42
N SER A 36 -13.18 5.08 2.69
CA SER A 36 -12.92 5.19 1.25
C SER A 36 -14.20 4.90 0.47
N GLU A 37 -14.64 5.89 -0.31
CA GLU A 37 -15.80 5.78 -1.22
C GLU A 37 -15.67 4.59 -2.18
N VAL A 38 -14.46 4.36 -2.71
CA VAL A 38 -14.19 3.23 -3.62
C VAL A 38 -14.45 1.89 -2.94
N VAL A 39 -13.99 1.74 -1.68
CA VAL A 39 -14.19 0.50 -0.91
C VAL A 39 -15.65 0.32 -0.53
N ILE A 40 -16.36 1.41 -0.18
CA ILE A 40 -17.79 1.37 0.14
C ILE A 40 -18.60 0.90 -1.07
N ARG A 41 -18.41 1.52 -2.23
CA ARG A 41 -19.07 1.12 -3.49
C ARG A 41 -18.76 -0.31 -3.89
N ALA A 42 -17.50 -0.73 -3.74
CA ALA A 42 -17.12 -2.10 -4.02
C ALA A 42 -17.91 -3.09 -3.14
N LYS A 43 -18.03 -2.81 -1.84
CA LYS A 43 -18.83 -3.63 -0.91
C LYS A 43 -20.31 -3.65 -1.28
N GLU A 44 -20.89 -2.52 -1.65
CA GLU A 44 -22.28 -2.45 -2.13
C GLU A 44 -22.49 -3.34 -3.36
N ASN A 45 -21.58 -3.27 -4.34
CA ASN A 45 -21.64 -4.14 -5.52
C ASN A 45 -21.51 -5.64 -5.16
N PHE A 46 -20.65 -6.00 -4.21
CA PHE A 46 -20.58 -7.38 -3.70
C PHE A 46 -21.87 -7.82 -3.01
N ASN A 47 -22.50 -6.93 -2.24
CA ASN A 47 -23.78 -7.20 -1.58
C ASN A 47 -24.91 -7.37 -2.61
N LEU A 48 -24.95 -6.53 -3.64
CA LEU A 48 -25.92 -6.63 -4.76
C LEU A 48 -25.78 -7.95 -5.52
N ALA A 49 -24.57 -8.50 -5.61
CA ALA A 49 -24.33 -9.81 -6.21
C ALA A 49 -24.83 -10.99 -5.36
N GLY A 50 -25.42 -10.75 -4.18
CA GLY A 50 -26.16 -11.75 -3.41
C GLY A 50 -25.33 -12.97 -2.98
N GLY A 51 -24.04 -12.78 -2.67
CA GLY A 51 -23.14 -13.86 -2.26
C GLY A 51 -22.71 -14.79 -3.40
N GLN A 52 -23.00 -14.45 -4.66
CA GLN A 52 -22.53 -15.18 -5.84
C GLN A 52 -21.07 -14.90 -6.16
N ILE A 53 -20.40 -14.01 -5.43
CA ILE A 53 -19.01 -13.65 -5.69
C ILE A 53 -18.14 -14.07 -4.50
N GLY A 54 -17.22 -15.00 -4.75
CA GLY A 54 -16.16 -15.37 -3.82
C GLY A 54 -14.89 -14.58 -4.15
N ILE A 55 -14.12 -14.16 -3.14
CA ILE A 55 -12.82 -13.53 -3.36
C ILE A 55 -11.73 -14.49 -2.87
N ALA A 56 -10.79 -14.79 -3.76
CA ALA A 56 -9.63 -15.62 -3.43
C ALA A 56 -8.34 -14.85 -3.71
N TRP A 57 -7.38 -14.96 -2.80
CA TRP A 57 -6.04 -14.44 -3.02
C TRP A 57 -5.23 -15.40 -3.88
N VAL A 58 -4.53 -14.87 -4.88
CA VAL A 58 -3.54 -15.63 -5.65
C VAL A 58 -2.25 -14.84 -5.73
N LYS A 59 -1.12 -15.54 -5.65
CA LYS A 59 0.19 -14.90 -5.74
C LYS A 59 0.40 -14.30 -7.14
N ALA A 60 0.82 -13.04 -7.20
CA ALA A 60 1.21 -12.39 -8.45
C ALA A 60 2.35 -13.15 -9.15
N ARG A 61 2.34 -13.17 -10.49
CA ARG A 61 3.38 -13.76 -11.34
C ARG A 61 3.67 -15.24 -11.06
N ALA A 62 2.66 -15.99 -10.62
CA ALA A 62 2.77 -17.43 -10.37
C ALA A 62 2.35 -18.28 -11.60
N GLY A 63 2.30 -17.70 -12.80
CA GLY A 63 1.84 -18.41 -14.00
C GLY A 63 0.31 -18.52 -14.09
N ASN A 64 -0.45 -17.67 -13.39
CA ASN A 64 -1.92 -17.66 -13.50
C ASN A 64 -2.33 -16.75 -14.66
N PRO A 65 -2.88 -17.31 -15.77
CA PRO A 65 -3.14 -16.52 -16.98
C PRO A 65 -4.13 -15.38 -16.76
N GLY A 66 -5.13 -15.58 -15.87
CA GLY A 66 -6.13 -14.55 -15.58
C GLY A 66 -5.54 -13.36 -14.82
N ASN A 67 -4.68 -13.63 -13.83
CA ASN A 67 -4.02 -12.56 -13.06
C ASN A 67 -3.01 -11.81 -13.93
N GLU A 68 -2.25 -12.52 -14.76
CA GLU A 68 -1.26 -11.92 -15.66
C GLU A 68 -1.92 -11.05 -16.73
N LEU A 69 -3.07 -11.48 -17.26
CA LEU A 69 -3.86 -10.69 -18.18
C LEU A 69 -4.40 -9.41 -17.51
N ALA A 70 -4.91 -9.52 -16.28
CA ALA A 70 -5.37 -8.37 -15.51
C ALA A 70 -4.24 -7.37 -15.24
N ASP A 71 -3.06 -7.85 -14.81
CA ASP A 71 -1.85 -7.04 -14.60
C ASP A 71 -1.41 -6.33 -15.88
N HIS A 72 -1.43 -7.04 -17.00
CA HIS A 72 -1.08 -6.48 -18.30
C HIS A 72 -2.01 -5.33 -18.68
N HIS A 73 -3.32 -5.51 -18.53
CA HIS A 73 -4.28 -4.44 -18.79
C HIS A 73 -4.13 -3.27 -17.81
N ALA A 74 -3.88 -3.51 -16.53
CA ALA A 74 -3.65 -2.45 -15.54
C ALA A 74 -2.40 -1.61 -15.88
N LYS A 75 -1.32 -2.26 -16.34
CA LYS A 75 -0.12 -1.56 -16.83
C LYS A 75 -0.42 -0.72 -18.06
N LEU A 76 -1.12 -1.29 -19.05
CA LEU A 76 -1.52 -0.55 -20.24
C LEU A 76 -2.40 0.66 -19.91
N ALA A 77 -3.37 0.50 -19.00
CA ALA A 77 -4.22 1.60 -18.54
C ALA A 77 -3.42 2.69 -17.80
N THR A 78 -2.32 2.34 -17.14
CA THR A 78 -1.44 3.34 -16.51
C THR A 78 -0.66 4.15 -17.56
N ILE A 79 -0.32 3.53 -18.70
CA ILE A 79 0.43 4.16 -19.79
C ILE A 79 -0.51 4.97 -20.71
N GLN A 80 -1.70 4.46 -20.98
CA GLN A 80 -2.67 5.02 -21.93
C GLN A 80 -3.77 5.85 -21.27
N GLY A 81 -3.90 5.78 -19.95
CA GLY A 81 -4.94 6.47 -19.20
C GLY A 81 -4.71 7.97 -19.09
N VAL A 82 -5.77 8.69 -18.72
CA VAL A 82 -5.66 10.10 -18.35
C VAL A 82 -4.96 10.18 -17.00
N GLU A 83 -3.91 11.00 -16.91
CA GLU A 83 -3.22 11.25 -15.64
C GLU A 83 -4.21 11.82 -14.63
N MET A 84 -4.54 11.03 -13.62
CA MET A 84 -5.38 11.47 -12.51
C MET A 84 -4.48 12.13 -11.49
N TYR A 85 -4.60 13.45 -11.32
CA TYR A 85 -3.89 14.17 -10.26
C TYR A 85 -4.42 13.69 -8.90
N LEU A 86 -3.71 12.74 -8.30
CA LEU A 86 -3.96 12.34 -6.93
C LEU A 86 -3.27 13.36 -6.02
N PRO A 87 -4.00 14.05 -5.14
CA PRO A 87 -3.37 14.94 -4.19
C PRO A 87 -2.39 14.14 -3.34
N THR A 88 -1.22 14.73 -3.06
CA THR A 88 -0.18 14.09 -2.27
C THR A 88 -0.81 13.53 -0.99
N PRO A 89 -0.69 12.21 -0.73
CA PRO A 89 -1.27 11.61 0.46
C PRO A 89 -0.80 12.34 1.72
N TYR A 90 -1.68 12.51 2.70
CA TYR A 90 -1.35 13.20 3.95
C TYR A 90 -0.10 12.62 4.63
N SER A 91 0.09 11.31 4.55
CA SER A 91 1.30 10.62 5.05
C SER A 91 2.58 11.10 4.37
N CYS A 92 2.55 11.37 3.06
CA CYS A 92 3.68 11.91 2.32
C CYS A 92 4.00 13.34 2.75
N LEU A 93 2.97 14.18 2.91
CA LEU A 93 3.16 15.55 3.42
C LEU A 93 3.75 15.53 4.84
N LYS A 94 3.17 14.71 5.72
CA LYS A 94 3.66 14.52 7.10
C LYS A 94 5.12 14.06 7.12
N TYR A 95 5.46 13.07 6.30
CA TYR A 95 6.85 12.58 6.18
C TYR A 95 7.81 13.69 5.72
N ARG A 96 7.43 14.47 4.70
CA ARG A 96 8.26 15.58 4.19
C ARG A 96 8.50 16.65 5.26
N ILE A 97 7.43 17.05 5.97
CA ILE A 97 7.53 18.04 7.05
C ILE A 97 8.44 17.50 8.16
N SER A 98 8.19 16.28 8.66
CA SER A 98 9.01 15.68 9.72
C SER A 98 10.48 15.56 9.32
N LYS A 99 10.76 15.15 8.08
CA LYS A 99 12.13 15.05 7.56
C LYS A 99 12.84 16.40 7.50
N ASN A 100 12.14 17.45 7.05
CA ASN A 100 12.71 18.80 7.01
C ASN A 100 13.02 19.32 8.41
N ILE A 101 12.08 19.16 9.35
CA ILE A 101 12.28 19.56 10.75
C ILE A 101 13.51 18.86 11.35
N ILE A 102 13.62 17.54 11.18
CA ILE A 102 14.77 16.77 11.71
C ILE A 102 16.09 17.28 11.11
N ARG A 103 16.11 17.58 9.80
CA ARG A 103 17.32 18.09 9.13
C ARG A 103 17.69 19.48 9.65
N GLU A 104 16.75 20.41 9.70
CA GLU A 104 17.01 21.78 10.17
C GLU A 104 17.49 21.79 11.63
N TRP A 105 16.90 20.94 12.48
CA TRP A 105 17.38 20.76 13.85
C TRP A 105 18.78 20.14 13.90
N GLY A 106 19.07 19.14 13.07
CA GLY A 106 20.41 18.55 12.98
C GLY A 106 21.47 19.60 12.59
N GLU A 107 21.21 20.36 11.52
CA GLU A 107 22.10 21.41 11.03
C GLU A 107 22.34 22.51 12.09
N PHE A 108 21.30 22.89 12.85
CA PHE A 108 21.42 23.86 13.94
C PHE A 108 22.36 23.36 15.06
N TRP A 109 22.17 22.12 15.52
CA TRP A 109 22.99 21.56 16.60
C TRP A 109 24.43 21.29 16.15
N ASP A 110 24.62 20.77 14.94
CA ASP A 110 25.96 20.53 14.36
C ASP A 110 26.74 21.84 14.16
N GLY A 111 26.07 22.93 13.76
CA GLY A 111 26.68 24.25 13.64
C GLY A 111 27.11 24.84 14.98
N SER A 112 26.31 24.66 16.05
CA SER A 112 26.66 25.16 17.38
C SER A 112 27.88 24.47 18.03
N GLN A 113 28.19 23.23 17.65
CA GLN A 113 29.43 22.55 18.09
C GLN A 113 30.67 23.18 17.46
N SER A 114 30.59 23.65 16.21
CA SER A 114 31.73 24.23 15.50
C SER A 114 32.15 25.61 16.01
N GLU A 115 31.22 26.35 16.63
CA GLU A 115 31.48 27.70 17.16
C GLU A 115 32.03 27.67 18.60
N SER A 116 31.80 26.56 19.32
CA SER A 116 32.23 26.37 20.71
C SER A 116 33.72 26.02 20.84
N GLU A 117 34.38 25.57 19.77
CA GLU A 117 35.79 25.16 19.77
C GLU A 117 36.77 26.35 19.53
N VAL A 118 36.26 27.51 19.11
CA VAL A 118 37.07 28.71 18.80
C VAL A 118 37.27 29.63 20.01
N LEU A 119 36.56 29.41 21.13
CA LEU A 119 36.56 30.29 22.31
C LEU A 119 37.28 29.74 23.56
N LEU A 120 38.28 28.86 23.41
CA LEU A 120 39.20 28.57 24.51
C LEU A 120 40.48 29.42 24.37
N PRO A 121 40.63 30.55 25.10
CA PRO A 121 41.90 31.25 25.13
C PRO A 121 42.95 30.37 25.81
N ALA A 122 44.11 30.27 25.14
CA ALA A 122 45.29 29.57 25.63
C ALA A 122 45.63 30.04 27.06
N SER A 123 45.50 29.12 28.03
CA SER A 123 46.02 29.33 29.37
C SER A 123 47.56 29.29 29.29
N THR A 124 48.18 30.47 29.33
CA THR A 124 49.62 30.62 29.55
C THR A 124 49.97 30.12 30.95
N LYS A 125 50.63 28.96 31.00
CA LYS A 125 51.35 28.49 32.18
C LYS A 125 52.62 29.32 32.33
N ASN A 126 52.66 30.18 33.34
CA ASN A 126 53.90 30.81 33.79
C ASN A 126 54.49 29.99 34.93
N PHE A 127 55.80 29.73 34.84
CA PHE A 127 56.65 29.17 35.90
C PHE A 127 56.82 30.15 37.06
#